data_AF-A0A4Q5TDG0-F1
#
_entry.id   AF-A0A4Q5TDG0-F1
#
_cell.length_a   1.000
_cell.length_b   1.000
_cell.length_c   1.000
_cell.angle_alpha   90.00
_cell.angle_beta   90.00
_cell.angle_gamma   90.00
#
_symmetry.space_group_name_H-M   'P 1'
#
loop_
_entity.id
_entity.type
_entity.pdbx_description
1 polymer ?
#
loop_
_entity_poly.entity_id
_entity_poly.type
_entity_poly.pdbx_seq_one_letter_code
_entity_poly.pdbx_strand_id
1 'polypeptide(L)'
;MNARSGAAGPLVLLGSVVVLVAGLFVGFRLLTASAETIDAGPTCETRVVAADDEVTSNLITVDVYNASSRAGLANRVSINLQRRGFLAGQIGNSTSKVDADVAVVLTTDRDDPRVRLVAAQFGSKVQYAEPDIEVDGDSVTVIVGDDFKKLGKDVRTTKNDRRFTVCLPTVPAV
;
A
#
# COMPACT_ATOMS: atom_id res chain seq x y z
N MET A 1 -60.26 -49.01 22.11
CA MET A 1 -59.84 -48.02 21.09
C MET A 1 -60.83 -46.88 21.14
N ASN A 2 -60.39 -45.63 21.34
CA ASN A 2 -61.13 -44.42 20.97
C ASN A 2 -60.10 -43.29 20.87
N ALA A 3 -59.88 -42.83 19.64
CA ALA A 3 -58.85 -41.89 19.24
C ALA A 3 -59.15 -40.50 19.81
N ARG A 4 -58.22 -39.98 20.63
CA ARG A 4 -58.11 -38.54 20.87
C ARG A 4 -57.25 -37.95 19.75
N SER A 5 -57.85 -37.69 18.60
CA SER A 5 -57.25 -36.85 17.55
C SER A 5 -57.14 -35.41 18.09
N GLY A 6 -56.01 -35.09 18.71
CA GLY A 6 -55.68 -33.73 19.12
C GLY A 6 -55.37 -32.90 17.89
N ALA A 7 -56.32 -32.06 17.46
CA ALA A 7 -56.18 -31.11 16.35
C ALA A 7 -55.02 -30.09 16.51
N ALA A 8 -54.30 -30.11 17.63
CA ALA A 8 -53.11 -29.29 17.87
C ALA A 8 -51.87 -29.75 17.07
N GLY A 9 -51.75 -31.03 16.73
CA GLY A 9 -50.57 -31.57 16.02
C GLY A 9 -50.34 -30.97 14.62
N PRO A 10 -51.30 -31.06 13.68
CA PRO A 10 -51.11 -30.59 12.31
C PRO A 10 -51.05 -29.06 12.20
N LEU A 11 -51.76 -28.33 13.08
CA LEU A 11 -51.81 -26.86 13.05
C LEU A 11 -50.53 -26.23 13.60
N VAL A 12 -49.92 -26.83 14.62
CA VAL A 12 -48.59 -26.44 15.14
C VAL A 12 -47.47 -26.80 14.15
N LEU A 13 -47.58 -27.94 13.46
CA LEU A 13 -46.67 -28.31 12.38
C LEU A 13 -46.74 -27.32 11.21
N LEU A 14 -47.95 -26.96 10.75
CA LEU A 14 -48.15 -25.94 9.72
C LEU A 14 -47.60 -24.57 10.16
N GLY A 15 -47.85 -24.15 11.39
CA GLY A 15 -47.30 -22.91 11.94
C GLY A 15 -45.77 -22.91 11.94
N SER A 16 -45.15 -23.99 12.39
CA SER A 16 -43.69 -24.14 12.41
C SER A 16 -43.08 -24.10 11.00
N VAL A 17 -43.71 -24.77 10.03
CA VAL A 17 -43.26 -24.75 8.63
C VAL A 17 -43.33 -23.35 8.04
N VAL A 18 -44.41 -22.60 8.29
CA VAL A 18 -44.55 -21.22 7.81
C VAL A 18 -43.46 -20.32 8.40
N VAL A 19 -43.18 -20.44 9.71
CA VAL A 19 -42.11 -19.68 10.37
C VAL A 19 -40.74 -20.03 9.79
N LEU A 20 -40.46 -21.32 9.56
CA LEU A 20 -39.20 -21.77 8.97
C LEU A 20 -39.02 -21.25 7.53
N VAL A 21 -40.05 -21.34 6.69
CA VAL A 21 -39.99 -20.86 5.30
C VAL A 21 -39.82 -19.34 5.26
N ALA A 22 -40.54 -18.60 6.10
CA ALA A 22 -40.39 -17.15 6.21
C ALA A 22 -38.98 -16.77 6.69
N GLY A 23 -38.45 -17.46 7.69
CA GLY A 23 -37.09 -17.25 8.19
C GLY A 23 -36.02 -17.55 7.13
N LEU A 24 -36.19 -18.64 6.36
CA LEU A 24 -35.28 -19.00 5.27
C LEU A 24 -35.32 -17.97 4.14
N PHE A 25 -36.51 -17.47 3.79
CA PHE A 25 -36.68 -16.45 2.78
C PHE A 25 -36.06 -15.12 3.21
N VAL A 26 -36.34 -14.65 4.42
CA VAL A 26 -35.75 -13.41 4.97
C VAL A 26 -34.24 -13.55 5.12
N GLY A 27 -33.77 -14.67 5.66
CA GLY A 27 -32.34 -14.95 5.81
C GLY A 27 -31.61 -14.99 4.48
N PHE A 28 -32.16 -15.68 3.47
CA PHE A 28 -31.59 -15.71 2.12
C PHE A 28 -31.58 -14.33 1.47
N ARG A 29 -32.65 -13.54 1.64
CA ARG A 29 -32.71 -12.15 1.16
C ARG A 29 -31.66 -11.25 1.81
N LEU A 30 -31.40 -11.42 3.11
CA LEU A 30 -30.37 -10.66 3.83
C LEU A 30 -28.95 -11.12 3.43
N LEU A 31 -28.73 -12.43 3.28
CA LEU A 31 -27.45 -13.00 2.84
C LEU A 31 -27.07 -12.59 1.42
N THR A 32 -28.07 -12.39 0.55
CA THR A 32 -27.86 -12.00 -0.86
C THR A 32 -28.09 -10.52 -1.11
N ALA A 33 -28.40 -9.74 -0.08
CA ALA A 33 -28.50 -8.30 -0.20
C ALA A 33 -27.11 -7.73 -0.50
N SER A 34 -27.04 -6.86 -1.49
CA SER A 34 -25.87 -6.03 -1.74
C SER A 34 -25.75 -5.03 -0.58
N ALA A 35 -24.61 -4.95 0.08
CA ALA A 35 -24.36 -3.85 1.00
C ALA A 35 -24.31 -2.54 0.18
N GLU A 36 -24.95 -1.48 0.67
CA GLU A 36 -24.67 -0.12 0.21
C GLU A 36 -23.24 0.23 0.65
N THR A 37 -22.28 -0.21 -0.16
CA THR A 37 -20.92 0.32 -0.08
C THR A 37 -20.98 1.74 -0.58
N ILE A 38 -20.59 2.70 0.28
CA ILE A 38 -20.23 4.03 -0.20
C ILE A 38 -19.22 3.81 -1.32
N ASP A 39 -19.55 4.27 -2.52
CA ASP A 39 -18.60 4.24 -3.65
C ASP A 39 -17.27 4.80 -3.15
N ALA A 40 -16.19 4.05 -3.36
CA ALA A 40 -14.88 4.50 -2.98
C ALA A 40 -14.60 5.81 -3.73
N GLY A 41 -14.75 6.93 -3.03
CA GLY A 41 -14.29 8.23 -3.53
C GLY A 41 -12.80 8.13 -3.88
N PRO A 42 -12.28 9.04 -4.73
CA PRO A 42 -10.86 9.04 -5.06
C PRO A 42 -10.04 9.11 -3.77
N THR A 43 -9.25 8.06 -3.51
CA THR A 43 -8.36 7.93 -2.35
C THR A 43 -7.14 8.84 -2.43
N CYS A 44 -7.06 9.62 -3.51
CA CYS A 44 -5.92 10.40 -3.89
C CYS A 44 -6.35 11.72 -4.53
N GLU A 45 -5.73 12.80 -4.09
CA GLU A 45 -5.81 14.11 -4.71
C GLU A 45 -4.55 14.32 -5.56
N THR A 46 -4.74 14.46 -6.87
CA THR A 46 -3.67 14.75 -7.80
C THR A 46 -3.16 16.17 -7.57
N ARG A 47 -1.89 16.29 -7.17
CA ARG A 47 -1.23 17.59 -6.97
C ARG A 47 -0.09 17.76 -7.96
N VAL A 48 -0.02 18.96 -8.53
CA VAL A 48 1.06 19.34 -9.45
C VAL A 48 2.13 20.06 -8.63
N VAL A 49 3.36 19.59 -8.73
CA VAL A 49 4.54 20.29 -8.22
C VAL A 49 5.14 21.09 -9.37
N ALA A 50 5.21 22.41 -9.25
CA ALA A 50 5.77 23.25 -10.30
C ALA A 50 7.31 23.15 -10.31
N ALA A 51 7.93 23.53 -11.43
CA ALA A 51 9.38 23.75 -11.44
C ALA A 51 9.72 24.85 -10.41
N ASP A 52 10.89 24.75 -9.78
CA ASP A 52 11.37 25.60 -8.67
C ASP A 52 10.68 25.44 -7.30
N ASP A 53 9.52 24.78 -7.22
CA ASP A 53 8.91 24.41 -5.92
C ASP A 53 9.79 23.38 -5.20
N GLU A 54 9.95 23.48 -3.89
CA GLU A 54 10.76 22.53 -3.15
C GLU A 54 10.11 21.13 -3.12
N VAL A 55 10.84 20.08 -3.53
CA VAL A 55 10.36 18.70 -3.38
C VAL A 55 10.61 18.25 -1.95
N THR A 56 9.53 17.94 -1.25
CA THR A 56 9.57 17.45 0.13
C THR A 56 9.31 15.94 0.19
N SER A 57 9.88 15.27 1.18
CA SER A 57 9.82 13.81 1.32
C SER A 57 8.39 13.25 1.39
N ASN A 58 7.44 14.02 1.94
CA ASN A 58 6.03 13.63 2.07
C ASN A 58 5.25 13.60 0.75
N LEU A 59 5.90 13.94 -0.36
CA LEU A 59 5.36 13.79 -1.71
C LEU A 59 5.86 12.51 -2.39
N ILE A 60 6.78 11.76 -1.78
CA ILE A 60 7.49 10.67 -2.41
C ILE A 60 7.15 9.35 -1.73
N THR A 61 6.58 8.45 -2.52
CA THR A 61 6.39 7.04 -2.16
C THR A 61 7.66 6.25 -2.45
N VAL A 62 8.10 5.42 -1.50
CA VAL A 62 9.31 4.60 -1.65
C VAL A 62 8.96 3.12 -1.52
N ASP A 63 9.23 2.37 -2.59
CA ASP A 63 9.18 0.91 -2.57
C ASP A 63 10.53 0.38 -2.09
N VAL A 64 10.52 -0.56 -1.14
CA VAL A 64 11.73 -1.10 -0.54
C VAL A 64 11.76 -2.61 -0.69
N TYR A 65 12.69 -3.10 -1.49
CA TYR A 65 12.93 -4.53 -1.69
C TYR A 65 14.22 -4.99 -1.03
N ASN A 66 14.16 -6.14 -0.35
CA ASN A 66 15.30 -6.74 0.33
C ASN A 66 16.04 -7.72 -0.59
N ALA A 67 17.29 -7.43 -0.93
CA ALA A 67 18.20 -8.37 -1.60
C ALA A 67 19.18 -9.04 -0.61
N SER A 68 19.08 -8.74 0.68
CA SER A 68 19.98 -9.26 1.71
C SER A 68 19.50 -10.58 2.32
N SER A 69 20.42 -11.29 2.97
CA SER A 69 20.11 -12.45 3.83
C SER A 69 19.35 -12.11 5.12
N ARG A 70 19.18 -10.81 5.44
CA ARG A 70 18.69 -10.36 6.74
C ARG A 70 17.17 -10.18 6.74
N ALA A 71 16.49 -11.01 7.52
CA ALA A 71 15.04 -10.95 7.67
C ALA A 71 14.55 -9.57 8.17
N GLY A 72 13.47 -9.07 7.53
CA GLY A 72 12.80 -7.82 7.87
C GLY A 72 13.61 -6.55 7.59
N LEU A 73 14.70 -6.63 6.83
CA LEU A 73 15.53 -5.46 6.54
C LEU A 73 14.74 -4.37 5.78
N ALA A 74 14.04 -4.73 4.71
CA ALA A 74 13.23 -3.79 3.94
C ALA A 74 12.17 -3.08 4.81
N ASN A 75 11.46 -3.81 5.67
CA ASN A 75 10.49 -3.22 6.58
C ASN A 75 11.13 -2.19 7.53
N ARG A 76 12.28 -2.53 8.15
CA ARG A 76 13.00 -1.58 9.01
C ARG A 76 13.45 -0.33 8.24
N VAL A 77 13.91 -0.50 7.00
CA VAL A 77 14.30 0.63 6.13
C VAL A 77 13.10 1.50 5.80
N SER A 78 11.97 0.91 5.39
CA SER A 78 10.72 1.63 5.13
C SER A 78 10.28 2.44 6.34
N ILE A 79 10.24 1.85 7.53
CA ILE A 79 9.89 2.57 8.77
C ILE A 79 10.87 3.73 9.03
N ASN A 80 12.17 3.54 8.80
CA ASN A 80 13.16 4.60 8.98
C ASN A 80 12.96 5.76 7.99
N LEU A 81 12.57 5.47 6.74
CA LEU A 81 12.23 6.47 5.73
C LEU A 81 10.93 7.21 6.08
N GLN A 82 9.91 6.49 6.55
CA GLN A 82 8.66 7.09 7.02
C GLN A 82 8.88 8.07 8.17
N ARG A 83 9.79 7.77 9.12
CA ARG A 83 10.18 8.73 10.17
C ARG A 83 10.87 9.99 9.65
N ARG A 84 11.38 9.96 8.42
CA ARG A 84 11.92 11.11 7.70
C ARG A 84 10.89 11.80 6.80
N GLY A 85 9.65 11.33 6.84
CA GLY A 85 8.52 11.93 6.15
C GLY A 85 8.24 11.34 4.77
N PHE A 86 8.90 10.27 4.35
CA PHE A 86 8.55 9.58 3.10
C PHE A 86 7.25 8.77 3.23
N LEU A 87 6.53 8.60 2.13
CA LEU A 87 5.36 7.73 2.07
C LEU A 87 5.81 6.28 1.86
N ALA A 88 5.17 5.35 2.55
CA ALA A 88 5.45 3.93 2.40
C ALA A 88 4.83 3.40 1.11
N GLY A 89 5.65 2.78 0.26
CA GLY A 89 5.19 1.99 -0.86
C GLY A 89 5.20 0.49 -0.56
N GLN A 90 5.50 -0.31 -1.57
CA GLN A 90 5.65 -1.74 -1.49
C GLN A 90 6.86 -2.14 -0.64
N ILE A 91 6.73 -3.23 0.11
CA ILE A 91 7.79 -3.79 0.93
C ILE A 91 7.87 -5.28 0.64
N GLY A 92 9.02 -5.77 0.22
CA GLY A 92 9.17 -7.18 -0.16
C GLY A 92 10.60 -7.66 -0.21
N ASN A 93 10.77 -8.89 -0.70
CA ASN A 93 12.09 -9.40 -1.12
C ASN A 93 12.29 -9.05 -2.60
N SER A 94 13.53 -8.75 -2.96
CA SER A 94 13.88 -8.42 -4.34
C SER A 94 13.85 -9.67 -5.22
N THR A 95 13.23 -9.55 -6.39
CA THR A 95 13.36 -10.51 -7.51
C THR A 95 14.31 -10.00 -8.59
N SER A 96 14.85 -8.79 -8.41
CA SER A 96 15.85 -8.19 -9.28
C SER A 96 17.16 -8.97 -9.22
N LYS A 97 17.87 -9.01 -10.35
CA LYS A 97 19.21 -9.57 -10.50
C LYS A 97 20.29 -8.56 -10.15
N VAL A 98 19.93 -7.33 -9.80
CA VAL A 98 20.87 -6.28 -9.42
C VAL A 98 21.48 -6.60 -8.06
N ASP A 99 22.79 -6.75 -8.04
CA ASP A 99 23.56 -6.92 -6.80
C ASP A 99 23.59 -5.59 -6.02
N ALA A 100 23.01 -5.62 -4.82
CA ALA A 100 23.01 -4.49 -3.91
C ALA A 100 23.93 -4.77 -2.72
N ASP A 101 25.04 -4.04 -2.60
CA ASP A 101 25.88 -4.10 -1.39
C ASP A 101 25.18 -3.36 -0.24
N VAL A 102 25.01 -2.04 -0.42
CA VAL A 102 24.34 -1.16 0.55
C VAL A 102 22.91 -0.88 0.10
N ALA A 103 22.75 -0.15 -0.99
CA ALA A 103 21.46 0.10 -1.60
C ALA A 103 21.63 0.47 -3.07
N VAL A 104 20.65 0.10 -3.89
CA VAL A 104 20.55 0.48 -5.30
C VAL A 104 19.18 1.10 -5.53
N VAL A 105 19.16 2.28 -6.15
CA VAL A 105 17.91 2.88 -6.63
C VAL A 105 17.69 2.42 -8.07
N LEU A 106 16.55 1.79 -8.34
CA LEU A 106 16.17 1.43 -9.69
C LEU A 106 15.57 2.65 -10.38
N THR A 107 16.21 3.12 -11.45
CA THR A 107 15.75 4.31 -12.19
C THR A 107 16.33 4.35 -13.59
N THR A 108 15.59 4.94 -14.52
CA THR A 108 16.06 5.35 -15.85
C THR A 108 16.46 6.83 -15.89
N ASP A 109 16.08 7.62 -14.87
CA ASP A 109 16.40 9.04 -14.75
C ASP A 109 17.01 9.33 -13.37
N ARG A 110 18.32 9.57 -13.35
CA ARG A 110 19.05 9.91 -12.12
C ARG A 110 18.87 11.37 -11.71
N ASP A 111 18.46 12.22 -12.64
CA ASP A 111 18.25 13.63 -12.40
C ASP A 111 16.85 13.92 -11.87
N ASP A 112 15.95 12.93 -11.79
CA ASP A 112 14.66 13.08 -11.13
C ASP A 112 14.87 13.53 -9.66
N PRO A 113 14.32 14.70 -9.25
CA PRO A 113 14.41 15.20 -7.88
C PRO A 113 13.97 14.19 -6.83
N ARG A 114 12.96 13.36 -7.12
CA ARG A 114 12.46 12.32 -6.22
C ARG A 114 13.54 11.26 -5.98
N VAL A 115 14.17 10.79 -7.07
CA VAL A 115 15.28 9.84 -7.04
C VAL A 115 16.47 10.41 -6.26
N ARG A 116 16.86 11.66 -6.53
CA ARG A 116 17.97 12.33 -5.82
C ARG A 116 17.72 12.41 -4.31
N LEU A 117 16.49 12.77 -3.91
CA LEU A 117 16.13 12.91 -2.50
C LEU A 117 16.11 11.56 -1.77
N VAL A 118 15.62 10.51 -2.42
CA VAL A 118 15.67 9.14 -1.88
C VAL A 118 17.11 8.64 -1.78
N ALA A 119 17.90 8.79 -2.85
CA ALA A 119 19.30 8.36 -2.87
C ALA A 119 20.14 9.05 -1.78
N ALA A 120 19.89 10.33 -1.49
CA ALA A 120 20.55 11.07 -0.41
C ALA A 120 20.38 10.42 0.97
N GLN A 121 19.28 9.65 1.20
CA GLN A 121 19.06 8.92 2.44
C GLN A 121 20.03 7.78 2.66
N PHE A 122 20.60 7.22 1.58
CA PHE A 122 21.48 6.05 1.63
C PHE A 122 22.97 6.44 1.63
N GLY A 123 23.27 7.74 1.49
CA GLY A 123 24.63 8.28 1.50
C GLY A 123 25.38 8.02 0.19
N SER A 124 26.70 8.22 0.20
CA SER A 124 27.52 8.19 -1.02
C SER A 124 27.75 6.79 -1.62
N LYS A 125 27.34 5.73 -0.92
CA LYS A 125 27.49 4.34 -1.38
C LYS A 125 26.27 3.81 -2.13
N VAL A 126 25.24 4.64 -2.31
CA VAL A 126 24.07 4.27 -3.09
C VAL A 126 24.48 4.12 -4.56
N GLN A 127 24.07 3.02 -5.17
CA GLN A 127 24.26 2.77 -6.59
C GLN A 127 22.95 3.01 -7.35
N TYR A 128 23.01 3.01 -8.67
CA TYR A 128 21.84 3.13 -9.54
C TYR A 128 21.92 2.06 -10.62
N ALA A 129 20.78 1.44 -10.90
CA ALA A 129 20.64 0.49 -11.98
C ALA A 129 19.34 0.75 -12.73
N GLU A 130 19.29 0.35 -13.99
CA GLU A 130 18.02 0.34 -14.72
C GLU A 130 17.09 -0.74 -14.13
N PRO A 131 15.77 -0.51 -14.09
CA PRO A 131 14.83 -1.51 -13.59
C PRO A 131 14.84 -2.79 -14.44
N ASP A 132 15.03 -3.94 -13.80
CA ASP A 132 14.86 -5.28 -14.38
C ASP A 132 13.66 -6.03 -13.80
N ILE A 133 12.91 -5.36 -12.92
CA ILE A 133 11.63 -5.76 -12.34
C ILE A 133 10.58 -4.69 -12.64
N GLU A 134 9.31 -5.03 -12.45
CA GLU A 134 8.22 -4.06 -12.54
C GLU A 134 8.38 -3.00 -11.44
N VAL A 135 8.37 -1.73 -11.84
CA VAL A 135 8.46 -0.57 -10.95
C VAL A 135 7.30 0.37 -11.24
N ASP A 136 6.75 0.98 -10.20
CA ASP A 136 5.71 1.99 -10.31
C ASP A 136 6.35 3.35 -10.60
N GLY A 137 5.86 4.07 -11.62
CA GLY A 137 6.38 5.39 -11.98
C GLY A 137 6.06 6.51 -10.97
N ASP A 138 5.08 6.26 -10.09
CA ASP A 138 4.70 7.17 -9.01
C ASP A 138 5.54 6.97 -7.75
N SER A 139 6.28 5.86 -7.65
CA SER A 139 7.17 5.53 -6.55
C SER A 139 8.66 5.61 -6.97
N VAL A 140 9.53 5.58 -5.97
CA VAL A 140 10.96 5.33 -6.17
C VAL A 140 11.30 3.97 -5.59
N THR A 141 11.79 3.06 -6.42
CA THR A 141 12.14 1.71 -5.99
C THR A 141 13.59 1.64 -5.50
N VAL A 142 13.78 1.08 -4.30
CA VAL A 142 15.08 0.89 -3.67
C VAL A 142 15.28 -0.58 -3.30
N ILE A 143 16.38 -1.15 -3.76
CA ILE A 143 16.87 -2.46 -3.33
C ILE A 143 17.90 -2.26 -2.21
N VAL A 144 17.76 -2.98 -1.09
CA VAL A 144 18.69 -2.91 0.04
C VAL A 144 19.47 -4.21 0.24
N GLY A 145 20.78 -4.06 0.47
CA GLY A 145 21.75 -5.14 0.56
C GLY A 145 22.22 -5.49 1.96
N ASP A 146 23.06 -6.53 2.08
CA ASP A 146 23.58 -7.05 3.35
C ASP A 146 24.47 -6.03 4.10
N ASP A 147 25.16 -5.15 3.37
CA ASP A 147 26.02 -4.12 3.95
C ASP A 147 25.26 -2.89 4.42
N PHE A 148 23.95 -2.79 4.16
CA PHE A 148 23.13 -1.70 4.69
C PHE A 148 23.08 -1.74 6.22
N LYS A 149 23.64 -0.73 6.89
CA LYS A 149 23.59 -0.65 8.36
C LYS A 149 22.59 0.38 8.86
N LYS A 150 22.55 1.56 8.24
CA LYS A 150 21.68 2.68 8.61
C LYS A 150 21.53 3.65 7.44
N LEU A 151 20.49 4.47 7.50
CA LEU A 151 20.37 5.63 6.64
C LEU A 151 21.46 6.66 6.98
N GLY A 152 21.88 7.43 5.98
CA GLY A 152 22.79 8.56 6.08
C GLY A 152 22.15 9.79 6.71
N LYS A 153 22.51 10.98 6.20
CA LYS A 153 21.97 12.26 6.69
C LYS A 153 20.45 12.31 6.51
N ASP A 154 19.74 12.90 7.45
CA ASP A 154 18.30 13.17 7.32
C ASP A 154 18.12 14.39 6.42
N VAL A 155 17.78 14.14 5.16
CA VAL A 155 17.54 15.16 4.14
C VAL A 155 16.08 15.04 3.74
N ARG A 156 15.24 16.03 4.04
CA ARG A 156 13.79 15.91 3.81
C ARG A 156 13.32 16.67 2.58
N THR A 157 14.19 17.48 2.01
CA THR A 157 13.83 18.36 0.90
C THR A 157 14.95 18.46 -0.13
N THR A 158 14.59 18.75 -1.37
CA THR A 158 15.54 18.98 -2.47
C THR A 158 15.00 20.00 -3.45
N LYS A 159 15.91 20.65 -4.18
CA LYS A 159 15.54 21.57 -5.26
C LYS A 159 14.88 20.81 -6.40
N ASN A 160 13.84 21.42 -6.94
CA ASN A 160 13.15 20.94 -8.13
C ASN A 160 13.53 21.76 -9.34
N ASP A 161 13.82 21.09 -10.45
CA ASP A 161 14.15 21.70 -11.73
C ASP A 161 13.06 21.43 -12.80
N ARG A 162 11.99 20.72 -12.44
CA ARG A 162 10.99 20.23 -13.41
C ARG A 162 9.59 20.13 -12.82
N ARG A 163 8.58 20.13 -13.68
CA ARG A 163 7.20 19.90 -13.27
C ARG A 163 6.91 18.39 -13.20
N PHE A 164 6.28 17.94 -12.13
CA PHE A 164 5.75 16.58 -12.02
C PHE A 164 4.45 16.55 -11.24
N THR A 165 3.73 15.43 -11.34
CA THR A 165 2.43 15.23 -10.69
C THR A 165 2.58 14.14 -9.63
N VAL A 166 1.98 14.34 -8.47
CA VAL A 166 1.98 13.39 -7.35
C VAL A 166 0.58 13.06 -6.91
N CYS A 167 0.41 11.83 -6.45
CA CYS A 167 -0.83 11.30 -5.91
C CYS A 167 -0.78 11.35 -4.38
N LEU A 168 -1.36 12.39 -3.76
CA LEU A 168 -1.36 12.51 -2.31
C LEU A 168 -2.59 11.85 -1.71
N PRO A 169 -2.46 11.01 -0.66
CA PRO A 169 -3.60 10.36 -0.06
C PRO A 169 -4.56 11.40 0.54
N THR A 170 -5.86 11.26 0.22
CA THR A 170 -6.90 12.10 0.84
C THR A 170 -7.16 11.58 2.26
N VAL A 171 -6.87 12.40 3.27
CA VAL A 171 -7.29 12.10 4.65
C VAL A 171 -8.76 12.52 4.75
N PRO A 172 -9.72 11.59 4.91
CA PRO A 172 -11.11 11.97 5.12
C PRO A 172 -11.18 12.81 6.40
N ALA A 173 -11.85 13.96 6.33
CA ALA A 173 -12.09 14.78 7.50
C ALA A 173 -12.89 13.95 8.52
N VAL A 174 -12.28 13.72 9.69
CA VAL A 174 -12.91 13.09 10.86
C VAL A 174 -13.90 14.04 11.53
#